data_AF-A0A9W7HRQ2-F1
#
_entry.id   AF-A0A9W7HRQ2-F1
#
_cell.length_a   1.000
_cell.length_b   1.000
_cell.length_c   1.000
_cell.angle_alpha   90.00
_cell.angle_beta   90.00
_cell.angle_gamma   90.00
#
_symmetry.space_group_name_H-M   'P 1'
#
loop_
_entity.id
_entity.type
_entity.pdbx_description
1 polymer ?
#
loop_
_entity_poly.entity_id
_entity_poly.type
_entity_poly.pdbx_seq_one_letter_code
_entity_poly.pdbx_strand_id
1 'polypeptide(L)'
;MGSRRVKLHRELAKLLEGEMCIKGTSIPPWKGLADDARDHEMVWPPMVVIMNTMTSTIQDGKFVGMGNQELLEHFSSYPALKAQHSYGPQGHRGLSVLIFEKSAVGYLEAERLHKNFLEQRLGRSAWNSCTNEVLPGGERQLYGFMALKEDLDVFNQHCQGKSKIKFELKSYQEAVLNEIKKMRENRRALERKRTKALERSVNNLSRNLQQKMEDIRIFEKRVQSLHEENKEEIESQESFYKDQIKILEARVKELDEKLQEFGANAAYRGTCTGHGRPNGKL
;
A
#
# COMPACT_ATOMS: atom_id res chain seq x y z
N MET A 1 76.80 38.15 5.79
CA MET A 1 76.13 36.85 5.50
C MET A 1 74.59 36.87 5.61
N GLY A 2 73.92 37.87 6.21
CA GLY A 2 72.45 37.87 6.36
C GLY A 2 71.61 38.33 5.16
N SER A 3 72.15 39.16 4.26
CA SER A 3 71.37 39.81 3.18
C SER A 3 70.90 38.85 2.08
N ARG A 4 71.70 37.82 1.72
CA ARG A 4 71.31 36.82 0.71
C ARG A 4 70.15 35.93 1.18
N ARG A 5 70.12 35.59 2.47
CA ARG A 5 69.04 34.77 3.05
C ARG A 5 67.71 35.51 3.04
N VAL A 6 67.71 36.79 3.43
CA VAL A 6 66.51 37.62 3.44
C VAL A 6 65.97 37.84 2.01
N LYS A 7 66.85 37.98 1.00
CA LYS A 7 66.44 38.07 -0.41
C LYS A 7 65.77 36.78 -0.89
N LEU A 8 66.34 35.62 -0.59
CA LEU A 8 65.76 34.32 -0.93
C LEU A 8 64.41 34.10 -0.25
N HIS A 9 64.27 34.47 1.03
CA HIS A 9 62.98 34.40 1.73
C HIS A 9 61.94 35.35 1.13
N ARG A 10 62.35 36.54 0.67
CA ARG A 10 61.45 37.50 0.02
C ARG A 10 60.99 37.05 -1.36
N GLU A 11 61.86 36.40 -2.13
CA GLU A 11 61.50 35.81 -3.42
C GLU A 11 60.58 34.60 -3.25
N LEU A 12 60.85 33.73 -2.27
CA LEU A 12 59.98 32.62 -1.92
C LEU A 12 58.58 33.09 -1.47
N ALA A 13 58.51 34.15 -0.66
CA ALA A 13 57.24 34.74 -0.21
C ALA A 13 56.42 35.29 -1.39
N LYS A 14 57.05 35.96 -2.35
CA LYS A 14 56.37 36.46 -3.57
C LYS A 14 55.88 35.34 -4.48
N LEU A 15 56.66 34.26 -4.61
CA LEU A 15 56.25 33.06 -5.36
C LEU A 15 55.06 32.36 -4.69
N LEU A 16 55.07 32.28 -3.36
CA LEU A 16 53.95 31.73 -2.58
C LEU A 16 52.70 32.61 -2.67
N GLU A 17 52.81 33.94 -2.61
CA GLU A 17 51.68 34.87 -2.81
C GLU A 17 51.06 34.72 -4.22
N GLY A 18 51.89 34.56 -5.24
CA GLY A 18 51.45 34.30 -6.61
C GLY A 18 50.74 32.96 -6.78
N GLU A 19 51.29 31.89 -6.17
CA GLU A 19 50.65 30.57 -6.19
C GLU A 19 49.38 30.51 -5.33
N MET A 20 49.29 31.26 -4.23
CA MET A 20 48.09 31.33 -3.38
C MET A 20 46.94 32.14 -4.01
N CYS A 21 47.21 33.06 -4.94
CA CYS A 21 46.17 33.71 -5.73
C CYS A 21 45.56 32.75 -6.79
N ILE A 22 46.36 31.83 -7.34
CA ILE A 22 45.89 30.80 -8.30
C ILE A 22 45.28 29.61 -7.55
N LYS A 23 45.83 29.27 -6.37
CA LYS A 23 45.33 28.25 -5.43
C LYS A 23 44.70 28.94 -4.22
N GLY A 24 43.66 29.76 -4.47
CA GLY A 24 42.88 30.34 -3.39
C GLY A 24 42.48 29.25 -2.38
N THR A 25 42.95 29.38 -1.13
CA THR A 25 42.48 28.58 0.01
C THR A 25 41.03 28.94 0.39
N SER A 26 40.37 29.77 -0.40
CA SER A 26 38.92 29.79 -0.46
C SER A 26 38.51 28.75 -1.50
N ILE A 27 38.03 27.60 -1.03
CA ILE A 27 37.20 26.72 -1.86
C ILE A 27 36.14 27.65 -2.50
N PRO A 28 36.10 27.80 -3.84
CA PRO A 28 35.03 28.57 -4.46
C PRO A 28 33.70 27.97 -3.98
N PRO A 29 32.70 28.79 -3.60
CA PRO A 29 31.44 28.24 -3.12
C PRO A 29 30.96 27.22 -4.14
N TRP A 30 30.63 26.02 -3.68
CA TRP A 30 30.12 24.95 -4.52
C TRP A 30 28.97 25.52 -5.32
N LYS A 31 29.18 25.72 -6.62
CA LYS A 31 28.13 26.18 -7.50
C LYS A 31 27.20 24.99 -7.70
N GLY A 32 26.06 25.02 -7.02
CA GLY A 32 24.98 24.07 -7.27
C GLY A 32 24.55 24.11 -8.74
N LEU A 33 23.77 23.13 -9.18
CA LEU A 33 23.14 23.21 -10.49
C LEU A 33 22.29 24.48 -10.56
N ALA A 34 22.41 25.25 -11.64
CA ALA A 34 21.52 26.37 -11.90
C ALA A 34 20.09 25.84 -12.00
N ASP A 35 19.20 26.34 -11.13
CA ASP A 35 17.79 25.91 -11.07
C ASP A 35 17.02 26.28 -12.36
N ASP A 36 17.51 27.34 -13.02
CA ASP A 36 16.90 27.99 -14.18
C ASP A 36 17.06 27.22 -15.50
N ALA A 37 17.83 26.12 -15.52
CA ALA A 37 18.14 25.36 -16.74
C ALA A 37 17.25 24.12 -16.96
N ARG A 38 16.21 23.94 -16.14
CA ARG A 38 15.45 22.67 -16.06
C ARG A 38 14.17 22.65 -16.88
N ASP A 39 13.67 23.81 -17.31
CA ASP A 39 12.50 23.85 -18.17
C ASP A 39 12.92 23.91 -19.64
N HIS A 40 12.31 23.03 -20.43
CA HIS A 40 12.52 22.94 -21.87
C HIS A 40 11.21 22.58 -22.54
N GLU A 41 11.08 23.00 -23.79
CA GLU A 41 9.96 22.59 -24.62
C GLU A 41 10.11 21.13 -25.00
N MET A 42 9.02 20.38 -24.84
CA MET A 42 8.94 18.98 -25.23
C MET A 42 7.67 18.73 -26.05
N VAL A 43 7.75 17.71 -26.89
CA VAL A 43 6.63 17.22 -27.68
C VAL A 43 5.62 16.52 -26.78
N TRP A 44 4.34 16.82 -27.02
CA TRP A 44 3.20 16.27 -26.28
C TRP A 44 2.09 15.78 -27.22
N PRO A 45 1.57 14.54 -27.09
CA PRO A 45 1.97 13.48 -26.16
C PRO A 45 3.45 13.08 -26.26
N PRO A 46 4.03 12.48 -25.21
CA PRO A 46 5.42 12.03 -25.23
C PRO A 46 5.62 10.97 -26.33
N MET A 47 6.67 11.16 -27.13
CA MET A 47 6.95 10.33 -28.30
C MET A 47 8.43 9.98 -28.36
N VAL A 48 8.72 8.75 -28.79
CA VAL A 48 10.09 8.28 -29.07
C VAL A 48 10.19 7.96 -30.55
N VAL A 49 11.15 8.59 -31.21
CA VAL A 49 11.50 8.32 -32.61
C VAL A 49 12.35 7.06 -32.65
N ILE A 50 12.04 6.15 -33.57
CA ILE A 50 12.81 4.95 -33.87
C ILE A 50 13.26 5.01 -35.34
N MET A 51 14.56 4.94 -35.56
CA MET A 51 15.21 4.97 -36.88
C MET A 51 15.62 3.57 -37.32
N ASN A 52 15.92 3.46 -38.62
CA ASN A 52 16.36 2.23 -39.29
C ASN A 52 15.28 1.13 -39.35
N THR A 53 14.02 1.54 -39.47
CA THR A 53 12.85 0.65 -39.51
C THR A 53 12.42 0.25 -40.93
N MET A 54 13.24 0.57 -41.93
CA MET A 54 13.02 0.23 -43.33
C MET A 54 13.81 -1.01 -43.70
N THR A 55 13.23 -1.90 -44.49
CA THR A 55 13.83 -3.15 -44.96
C THR A 55 14.48 -2.93 -46.33
N SER A 56 15.41 -3.81 -46.73
CA SER A 56 15.98 -3.83 -48.09
C SER A 56 15.01 -4.39 -49.14
N THR A 57 13.84 -4.87 -48.72
CA THR A 57 12.82 -5.42 -49.60
C THR A 57 12.03 -4.30 -50.26
N ILE A 58 11.83 -4.44 -51.57
CA ILE A 58 10.99 -3.56 -52.38
C ILE A 58 9.80 -4.41 -52.84
N GLN A 59 8.59 -3.95 -52.53
CA GLN A 59 7.34 -4.57 -52.94
C GLN A 59 6.55 -3.56 -53.76
N ASP A 60 6.10 -3.95 -54.96
CA ASP A 60 5.37 -3.09 -55.88
C ASP A 60 6.09 -1.75 -56.19
N GLY A 61 7.42 -1.81 -56.28
CA GLY A 61 8.27 -0.64 -56.51
C GLY A 61 8.39 0.31 -55.31
N LYS A 62 7.90 -0.07 -54.13
CA LYS A 62 7.95 0.71 -52.89
C LYS A 62 8.75 0.00 -51.82
N PHE A 63 9.50 0.76 -51.04
CA PHE A 63 10.22 0.22 -49.88
C PHE A 63 9.25 -0.20 -48.79
N VAL A 64 9.50 -1.39 -48.24
CA VAL A 64 8.76 -1.96 -47.11
C VAL A 64 9.56 -1.74 -45.81
N GLY A 65 8.87 -1.68 -44.68
CA GLY A 65 9.48 -1.56 -43.37
C GLY A 65 8.73 -2.34 -42.31
N MET A 66 9.16 -2.17 -41.07
CA MET A 66 8.56 -2.79 -39.89
C MET A 66 7.07 -2.43 -39.77
N GLY A 67 6.25 -3.39 -39.35
CA GLY A 67 4.82 -3.15 -39.10
C GLY A 67 4.56 -2.44 -37.77
N ASN A 68 3.36 -1.84 -37.62
CA ASN A 68 2.96 -1.19 -36.37
C ASN A 68 3.00 -2.17 -35.18
N GLN A 69 2.43 -3.37 -35.38
CA GLN A 69 2.34 -4.39 -34.34
C GLN A 69 3.71 -4.98 -34.01
N GLU A 70 4.53 -5.25 -35.04
CA GLU A 70 5.90 -5.72 -34.89
C GLU A 70 6.76 -4.74 -34.08
N LEU A 71 6.65 -3.43 -34.35
CA LEU A 71 7.36 -2.42 -33.58
C LEU A 71 6.89 -2.37 -32.12
N LEU A 72 5.59 -2.50 -31.86
CA LEU A 72 5.06 -2.53 -30.50
C LEU A 72 5.51 -3.78 -29.74
N GLU A 73 5.51 -4.94 -30.39
CA GLU A 73 5.97 -6.20 -29.80
C GLU A 73 7.46 -6.14 -29.45
N HIS A 74 8.28 -5.56 -30.34
CA HIS A 74 9.71 -5.37 -30.11
C HIS A 74 10.00 -4.51 -28.87
N PHE A 75 9.16 -3.50 -28.61
CA PHE A 75 9.28 -2.63 -27.43
C PHE A 75 8.22 -2.91 -26.35
N SER A 76 7.73 -4.15 -26.25
CA SER A 76 6.65 -4.56 -25.32
C SER A 76 6.95 -4.34 -23.84
N SER A 77 8.23 -4.19 -23.46
CA SER A 77 8.64 -3.82 -22.09
C SER A 77 8.35 -2.35 -21.73
N TYR A 78 7.96 -1.54 -22.72
CA TYR A 78 7.58 -0.14 -22.57
C TYR A 78 6.11 0.04 -22.97
N PRO A 79 5.27 0.72 -22.16
CA PRO A 79 3.84 0.85 -22.42
C PRO A 79 3.53 1.92 -23.49
N ALA A 80 4.03 1.73 -24.71
CA ALA A 80 3.66 2.56 -25.85
C ALA A 80 2.22 2.23 -26.29
N LEU A 81 1.40 3.26 -26.53
CA LEU A 81 0.00 3.09 -26.92
C LEU A 81 -0.15 2.80 -28.41
N LYS A 82 0.69 3.43 -29.24
CA LYS A 82 0.59 3.38 -30.69
C LYS A 82 1.97 3.44 -31.32
N ALA A 83 2.14 2.71 -32.41
CA ALA A 83 3.22 2.89 -33.37
C ALA A 83 2.70 3.58 -34.62
N GLN A 84 3.51 4.45 -35.21
CA GLN A 84 3.27 5.03 -36.53
C GLN A 84 4.57 5.10 -37.33
N HIS A 85 4.44 5.09 -38.66
CA HIS A 85 5.56 5.10 -39.58
C HIS A 85 5.45 6.25 -40.58
N SER A 86 6.59 6.82 -40.98
CA SER A 86 6.63 7.83 -42.02
C SER A 86 6.69 7.16 -43.39
N TYR A 87 5.76 7.54 -44.27
CA TYR A 87 5.69 7.08 -45.65
C TYR A 87 5.88 8.24 -46.61
N GLY A 88 6.54 7.98 -47.74
CA GLY A 88 6.73 8.92 -48.84
C GLY A 88 6.40 8.30 -50.20
N PRO A 89 6.69 9.01 -51.30
CA PRO A 89 6.43 8.53 -52.66
C PRO A 89 7.06 7.16 -52.97
N GLN A 90 8.23 6.89 -52.38
CA GLN A 90 9.00 5.65 -52.53
C GLN A 90 8.63 4.57 -51.51
N GLY A 91 7.56 4.75 -50.71
CA GLY A 91 7.16 3.80 -49.67
C GLY A 91 7.67 4.20 -48.28
N HIS A 92 8.00 3.22 -47.46
CA HIS A 92 8.41 3.39 -46.06
C HIS A 92 9.76 4.15 -45.96
N ARG A 93 9.88 5.15 -45.08
CA ARG A 93 11.05 6.04 -45.00
C ARG A 93 12.10 5.66 -43.94
N GLY A 94 11.87 4.58 -43.20
CA GLY A 94 12.79 4.10 -42.15
C GLY A 94 12.77 4.92 -40.87
N LEU A 95 11.68 5.67 -40.69
CA LEU A 95 11.41 6.54 -39.56
C LEU A 95 10.06 6.14 -38.96
N SER A 96 10.08 5.71 -37.71
CA SER A 96 8.91 5.32 -36.94
C SER A 96 8.81 6.13 -35.64
N VAL A 97 7.63 6.20 -35.06
CA VAL A 97 7.37 6.88 -33.80
C VAL A 97 6.53 5.98 -32.90
N LEU A 98 6.99 5.81 -31.67
CA LEU A 98 6.21 5.24 -30.56
C LEU A 98 5.55 6.39 -29.78
N ILE A 99 4.23 6.31 -29.64
CA ILE A 99 3.41 7.31 -28.97
C ILE A 99 3.00 6.76 -27.61
N PHE A 100 3.37 7.46 -26.55
CA PHE A 100 3.07 7.10 -25.17
C PHE A 100 1.80 7.80 -24.68
N GLU A 101 1.34 7.39 -23.50
CA GLU A 101 0.21 8.02 -22.82
C GLU A 101 0.43 9.53 -22.65
N LYS A 102 -0.62 10.33 -22.85
CA LYS A 102 -0.64 11.79 -22.66
C LYS A 102 -0.64 12.15 -21.16
N SER A 103 0.32 11.64 -20.39
CA SER A 103 0.45 11.77 -18.94
C SER A 103 1.93 11.92 -18.52
N ALA A 104 2.19 12.48 -17.33
CA ALA A 104 3.54 12.51 -16.78
C ALA A 104 4.17 11.12 -16.63
N VAL A 105 3.36 10.08 -16.38
CA VAL A 105 3.84 8.68 -16.32
C VAL A 105 4.26 8.20 -17.70
N GLY A 106 3.46 8.48 -18.74
CA GLY A 106 3.81 8.18 -20.13
C GLY A 106 5.11 8.85 -20.57
N TYR A 107 5.37 10.08 -20.10
CA TYR A 107 6.63 10.77 -20.34
C TYR A 107 7.82 10.04 -19.69
N LEU A 108 7.69 9.60 -18.44
CA LEU A 108 8.77 8.88 -17.74
C LEU A 108 9.10 7.55 -18.41
N GLU A 109 8.10 6.83 -18.93
CA GLU A 109 8.32 5.59 -19.68
C GLU A 109 8.98 5.85 -21.04
N ALA A 110 8.58 6.93 -21.74
CA ALA A 110 9.25 7.36 -22.97
C ALA A 110 10.71 7.75 -22.72
N GLU A 111 10.97 8.49 -21.63
CA GLU A 111 12.32 8.89 -21.22
C GLU A 111 13.17 7.67 -20.84
N ARG A 112 12.57 6.67 -20.18
CA ARG A 112 13.24 5.41 -19.84
C ARG A 112 13.68 4.66 -21.11
N LEU A 113 12.83 4.57 -22.12
CA LEU A 113 13.19 3.99 -23.43
C LEU A 113 14.33 4.79 -24.08
N HIS A 114 14.24 6.11 -24.09
CA HIS A 114 15.29 6.98 -24.63
C HIS A 114 16.64 6.77 -23.92
N LYS A 115 16.65 6.68 -22.59
CA LYS A 115 17.87 6.43 -21.80
C LYS A 115 18.47 5.06 -22.10
N ASN A 116 17.66 4.03 -22.25
CA ASN A 116 18.14 2.70 -22.63
C ASN A 116 18.87 2.72 -23.99
N PHE A 117 18.34 3.46 -24.97
CA PHE A 117 19.06 3.65 -26.24
C PHE A 117 20.38 4.41 -26.06
N LEU A 118 20.43 5.45 -25.21
CA LEU A 118 21.67 6.17 -24.94
C LEU A 118 22.72 5.30 -24.25
N GLU A 119 22.32 4.47 -23.29
CA GLU A 119 23.18 3.54 -22.57
C GLU A 119 23.82 2.52 -23.54
N GLN A 120 23.06 2.06 -24.52
CA GLN A 120 23.53 1.16 -25.57
C GLN A 120 24.28 1.88 -26.70
N ARG A 121 24.45 3.21 -26.63
CA ARG A 121 25.03 4.05 -27.69
C ARG A 121 24.28 3.97 -29.01
N LEU A 122 22.97 3.83 -28.93
CA LEU A 122 22.02 3.74 -30.04
C LEU A 122 21.10 4.96 -30.11
N GLY A 123 21.54 6.08 -29.53
CA GLY A 123 20.82 7.34 -29.55
C GLY A 123 20.96 8.13 -30.86
N ARG A 124 20.43 9.36 -30.84
CA ARG A 124 20.47 10.29 -31.99
C ARG A 124 21.87 10.51 -32.57
N SER A 125 22.87 10.74 -31.72
CA SER A 125 24.24 10.98 -32.17
C SER A 125 24.81 9.78 -32.92
N ALA A 126 24.54 8.56 -32.44
CA ALA A 126 24.98 7.34 -33.09
C ALA A 126 24.31 7.15 -34.44
N TRP A 127 23.02 7.47 -34.57
CA TRP A 127 22.33 7.47 -35.86
C TRP A 127 22.94 8.48 -36.85
N ASN A 128 23.19 9.71 -36.39
CA ASN A 128 23.76 10.77 -37.24
C ASN A 128 25.20 10.49 -37.70
N SER A 129 25.95 9.68 -36.94
CA SER A 129 27.31 9.27 -37.26
C SER A 129 27.39 7.89 -37.93
N CYS A 130 26.25 7.22 -38.16
CA CYS A 130 26.24 5.86 -38.67
C CYS A 130 26.59 5.81 -40.17
N THR A 131 27.48 4.87 -40.52
CA THR A 131 27.85 4.47 -41.88
C THR A 131 27.02 3.29 -42.38
N ASN A 132 25.72 3.21 -42.06
CA ASN A 132 24.79 2.14 -42.51
C ASN A 132 25.36 0.70 -42.36
N GLU A 133 26.15 0.44 -41.32
CA GLU A 133 26.81 -0.85 -41.13
C GLU A 133 25.79 -1.90 -40.68
N VAL A 134 25.58 -2.93 -41.50
CA VAL A 134 24.74 -4.08 -41.17
C VAL A 134 25.48 -4.91 -40.13
N LEU A 135 24.80 -5.28 -39.03
CA LEU A 135 25.43 -6.07 -37.98
C LEU A 135 25.86 -7.45 -38.50
N PRO A 136 26.93 -8.04 -37.95
CA PRO A 136 27.32 -9.41 -38.26
C PRO A 136 26.17 -10.35 -37.87
N GLY A 137 25.48 -10.91 -38.86
CA GLY A 137 24.25 -11.70 -38.67
C GLY A 137 23.09 -11.28 -39.57
N GLY A 138 23.20 -10.13 -40.27
CA GLY A 138 22.14 -9.63 -41.16
C GLY A 138 21.00 -8.93 -40.43
N GLU A 139 21.08 -8.83 -39.10
CA GLU A 139 20.15 -8.05 -38.28
C GLU A 139 20.42 -6.55 -38.42
N ARG A 140 19.36 -5.76 -38.36
CA ARG A 140 19.44 -4.30 -38.45
C ARG A 140 19.38 -3.70 -37.07
N GLN A 141 20.34 -2.83 -36.76
CA GLN A 141 20.34 -2.10 -35.52
C GLN A 141 19.31 -0.97 -35.55
N LEU A 142 18.34 -1.00 -34.64
CA LEU A 142 17.43 0.13 -34.42
C LEU A 142 18.12 1.19 -33.56
N TYR A 143 17.79 2.45 -33.82
CA TYR A 143 18.23 3.60 -33.04
C TYR A 143 17.01 4.34 -32.53
N GLY A 144 17.10 4.92 -31.33
CA GLY A 144 15.95 5.58 -30.75
C GLY A 144 16.28 6.77 -29.87
N PHE A 145 15.40 7.77 -29.89
CA PHE A 145 15.59 8.98 -29.11
C PHE A 145 14.26 9.72 -28.88
N MET A 146 14.22 10.54 -27.83
CA MET A 146 13.06 11.38 -27.53
C MET A 146 12.77 12.32 -28.71
N ALA A 147 11.51 12.40 -29.12
CA ALA A 147 11.09 13.20 -30.26
C ALA A 147 11.22 14.69 -29.96
N LEU A 148 11.84 15.41 -30.89
CA LEU A 148 11.81 16.86 -30.94
C LEU A 148 10.84 17.32 -32.04
N LYS A 149 10.54 18.63 -32.03
CA LYS A 149 9.67 19.25 -33.04
C LYS A 149 10.19 18.96 -34.45
N GLU A 150 11.49 19.10 -34.65
CA GLU A 150 12.15 18.97 -35.95
C GLU A 150 11.99 17.55 -36.50
N ASP A 151 12.06 16.53 -35.63
CA ASP A 151 11.90 15.14 -36.06
C ASP A 151 10.49 14.85 -36.54
N LEU A 152 9.49 15.42 -35.86
CA LEU A 152 8.09 15.26 -36.23
C LEU A 152 7.74 16.05 -37.49
N ASP A 153 8.41 17.17 -37.73
CA ASP A 153 8.28 17.90 -38.99
C ASP A 153 8.85 17.07 -40.16
N VAL A 154 10.01 16.42 -39.97
CA VAL A 154 10.57 15.46 -40.95
C VAL A 154 9.64 14.27 -41.15
N PHE A 155 9.09 13.71 -40.06
CA PHE A 155 8.13 12.62 -40.10
C PHE A 155 6.91 12.98 -40.96
N ASN A 156 6.39 14.18 -40.76
CA ASN A 156 5.16 14.66 -41.37
C ASN A 156 5.33 15.22 -42.80
N GLN A 157 6.56 15.35 -43.31
CA GLN A 157 6.86 15.98 -44.60
C GLN A 157 6.01 15.47 -45.78
N HIS A 158 5.66 14.18 -45.80
CA HIS A 158 4.84 13.55 -46.83
C HIS A 158 3.49 13.02 -46.32
N CYS A 159 3.13 13.30 -45.06
CA CYS A 159 1.87 12.90 -44.48
C CYS A 159 0.76 13.89 -44.85
N GLN A 160 -0.40 13.38 -45.30
CA GLN A 160 -1.54 14.20 -45.71
C GLN A 160 -2.76 13.90 -44.84
N GLY A 161 -3.43 14.95 -44.36
CA GLY A 161 -4.68 14.84 -43.60
C GLY A 161 -4.57 13.98 -42.33
N LYS A 162 -5.19 12.79 -42.34
CA LYS A 162 -5.34 11.92 -41.16
C LYS A 162 -4.07 11.15 -40.77
N SER A 163 -3.10 11.00 -41.67
CA SER A 163 -1.82 10.31 -41.38
C SER A 163 -0.77 11.20 -40.74
N LYS A 164 -1.05 12.51 -40.62
CA LYS A 164 -0.16 13.46 -39.97
C LYS A 164 -0.20 13.29 -38.45
N ILE A 165 0.96 13.10 -37.83
CA ILE A 165 1.09 13.08 -36.37
C ILE A 165 0.76 14.47 -35.84
N LYS A 166 -0.21 14.53 -34.93
CA LYS A 166 -0.58 15.73 -34.19
C LYS A 166 0.20 15.79 -32.89
N PHE A 167 0.83 16.92 -32.62
CA PHE A 167 1.55 17.17 -31.38
C PHE A 167 1.41 18.63 -30.95
N GLU A 168 1.59 18.85 -29.65
CA GLU A 168 1.65 20.14 -28.97
C GLU A 168 3.07 20.30 -28.40
N LEU A 169 3.58 21.53 -28.28
CA LEU A 169 4.78 21.80 -27.49
C LEU A 169 4.35 22.21 -26.09
N LYS A 170 4.96 21.62 -25.08
CA LYS A 170 4.69 21.92 -23.67
C LYS A 170 5.98 22.11 -22.89
N SER A 171 5.90 22.93 -21.85
CA SER A 171 6.94 23.04 -20.83
C SER A 171 7.05 21.74 -20.04
N TYR A 172 8.27 21.22 -19.89
CA TYR A 172 8.59 20.06 -19.04
C TYR A 172 8.12 20.28 -17.60
N GLN A 173 8.40 21.47 -17.07
CA GLN A 173 8.03 21.82 -15.70
C GLN A 173 6.51 21.82 -15.51
N GLU A 174 5.76 22.39 -16.46
CA GLU A 174 4.32 22.47 -16.36
C GLU A 174 3.65 21.11 -16.56
N ALA A 175 4.00 20.38 -17.62
CA ALA A 175 3.26 19.18 -17.99
C ALA A 175 3.69 17.92 -17.23
N VAL A 176 4.94 17.83 -16.75
CA VAL A 176 5.44 16.65 -16.03
C VAL A 176 5.62 16.94 -14.54
N LEU A 177 6.41 17.95 -14.17
CA LEU A 177 6.76 18.17 -12.76
C LEU A 177 5.55 18.61 -11.92
N ASN A 178 4.73 19.55 -12.42
CA ASN A 178 3.53 19.99 -11.70
C ASN A 178 2.50 18.86 -11.56
N GLU A 179 2.35 18.03 -12.59
CA GLU A 179 1.46 16.86 -12.54
C GLU A 179 1.94 15.84 -11.49
N ILE A 180 3.24 15.51 -11.47
CA ILE A 180 3.83 14.61 -10.46
C ILE A 180 3.65 15.18 -9.05
N LYS A 181 3.89 16.50 -8.86
CA LYS A 181 3.69 17.18 -7.58
C LYS A 181 2.23 17.07 -7.12
N LYS A 182 1.28 17.36 -8.01
CA LYS A 182 -0.16 17.26 -7.74
C LYS A 182 -0.56 15.83 -7.38
N MET A 183 -0.08 14.82 -8.11
CA MET A 183 -0.35 13.42 -7.81
C MET A 183 0.17 13.02 -6.43
N ARG A 184 1.37 13.47 -6.06
CA ARG A 184 1.97 13.21 -4.74
C ARG A 184 1.16 13.84 -3.61
N GLU A 185 0.71 15.07 -3.79
CA GLU A 185 -0.13 15.79 -2.83
C GLU A 185 -1.50 15.11 -2.66
N ASN A 186 -2.14 14.73 -3.78
CA ASN A 186 -3.42 14.01 -3.76
C ASN A 186 -3.31 12.65 -3.07
N ARG A 187 -2.24 11.88 -3.34
CA ARG A 187 -1.97 10.61 -2.66
C ARG A 187 -1.83 10.79 -1.15
N ARG A 188 -1.03 11.78 -0.72
CA ARG A 188 -0.87 12.12 0.71
C ARG A 188 -2.20 12.52 1.35
N ALA A 189 -3.02 13.32 0.64
CA ALA A 189 -4.33 13.73 1.13
C ALA A 189 -5.29 12.53 1.28
N LEU A 190 -5.28 11.60 0.34
CA LEU A 190 -6.08 10.37 0.40
C LEU A 190 -5.63 9.47 1.56
N GLU A 191 -4.32 9.24 1.71
CA GLU A 191 -3.76 8.47 2.82
C GLU A 191 -4.16 9.06 4.17
N ARG A 192 -4.07 10.39 4.33
CA ARG A 192 -4.53 11.10 5.54
C ARG A 192 -6.03 10.92 5.83
N LYS A 193 -6.88 10.86 4.79
CA LYS A 193 -8.32 10.60 4.98
C LYS A 193 -8.56 9.16 5.43
N ARG A 194 -7.86 8.20 4.84
CA ARG A 194 -7.94 6.78 5.20
C ARG A 194 -7.49 6.54 6.65
N THR A 195 -6.37 7.11 7.07
CA THR A 195 -5.87 6.96 8.44
C THR A 195 -6.84 7.54 9.47
N LYS A 196 -7.39 8.74 9.22
CA LYS A 196 -8.41 9.35 10.10
C LYS A 196 -9.69 8.51 10.21
N ALA A 197 -10.13 7.91 9.11
CA ALA A 197 -11.31 7.04 9.12
C ALA A 197 -11.03 5.76 9.94
N LEU A 198 -9.86 5.15 9.75
CA LEU A 198 -9.43 3.97 10.50
C LEU A 198 -9.31 4.27 12.00
N GLU A 199 -8.66 5.38 12.36
CA GLU A 199 -8.52 5.82 13.74
C GLU A 199 -9.87 6.01 14.43
N ARG A 200 -10.85 6.63 13.75
CA ARG A 200 -12.22 6.75 14.27
C ARG A 200 -12.88 5.39 14.50
N SER A 201 -12.73 4.45 13.58
CA SER A 201 -13.30 3.10 13.75
C SER A 201 -12.67 2.34 14.91
N VAL A 202 -11.35 2.42 15.07
CA VAL A 202 -10.61 1.78 16.16
C VAL A 202 -11.02 2.37 17.50
N ASN A 203 -11.12 3.71 17.59
CA ASN A 203 -11.57 4.39 18.80
C ASN A 203 -13.03 4.03 19.16
N ASN A 204 -13.89 3.86 18.17
CA ASN A 204 -15.28 3.43 18.40
C ASN A 204 -15.34 1.98 18.92
N LEU A 205 -14.62 1.06 18.28
CA LEU A 205 -14.52 -0.33 18.71
C LEU A 205 -13.95 -0.45 20.12
N SER A 206 -12.90 0.31 20.44
CA SER A 206 -12.29 0.33 21.77
C SER A 206 -13.29 0.80 22.84
N ARG A 207 -14.05 1.87 22.58
CA ARG A 207 -15.10 2.34 23.50
C ARG A 207 -16.21 1.31 23.70
N ASN A 208 -16.65 0.67 22.62
CA ASN A 208 -17.68 -0.38 22.70
C ASN A 208 -17.19 -1.61 23.48
N LEU A 209 -15.92 -1.99 23.30
CA LEU A 209 -15.30 -3.07 24.04
C LEU A 209 -15.26 -2.74 25.54
N GLN A 210 -14.81 -1.54 25.90
CA GLN A 210 -14.78 -1.09 27.30
C GLN A 210 -16.17 -1.11 27.93
N GLN A 211 -17.19 -0.63 27.21
CA GLN A 211 -18.57 -0.67 27.69
C GLN A 211 -19.04 -2.11 27.94
N LYS A 212 -18.78 -3.02 26.99
CA LYS A 212 -19.16 -4.44 27.14
C LYS A 212 -18.44 -5.13 28.28
N MET A 213 -17.17 -4.81 28.52
CA MET A 213 -16.43 -5.33 29.66
C MET A 213 -17.04 -4.88 30.99
N GLU A 214 -17.45 -3.61 31.10
CA GLU A 214 -18.09 -3.11 32.33
C GLU A 214 -19.49 -3.69 32.51
N ASP A 215 -20.27 -3.83 31.43
CA ASP A 215 -21.59 -4.49 31.48
C ASP A 215 -21.46 -5.93 32.00
N ILE A 216 -20.47 -6.69 31.51
CA ILE A 216 -20.17 -8.06 31.97
C ILE A 216 -19.79 -8.06 33.45
N ARG A 217 -18.93 -7.14 33.87
CA ARG A 217 -18.50 -7.03 35.27
C ARG A 217 -19.66 -6.74 36.22
N ILE A 218 -20.57 -5.85 35.83
CA ILE A 218 -21.78 -5.54 36.60
C ILE A 218 -22.69 -6.76 36.66
N PHE A 219 -22.86 -7.46 35.54
CA PHE A 219 -23.67 -8.67 35.46
C PHE A 219 -23.13 -9.77 36.39
N GLU A 220 -21.83 -10.05 36.37
CA GLU A 220 -21.18 -11.03 37.25
C GLU A 220 -21.44 -10.74 38.73
N LYS A 221 -21.30 -9.47 39.16
CA LYS A 221 -21.59 -9.06 40.55
C LYS A 221 -23.05 -9.30 40.93
N ARG A 222 -24.00 -9.01 40.03
CA ARG A 222 -25.43 -9.24 40.29
C ARG A 222 -25.74 -10.73 40.43
N VAL A 223 -25.16 -11.55 39.55
CA VAL A 223 -25.32 -13.01 39.61
C VAL A 223 -24.75 -13.56 40.93
N GLN A 224 -23.59 -13.07 41.37
CA GLN A 224 -23.01 -13.46 42.66
C GLN A 224 -23.89 -13.08 43.85
N SER A 225 -24.43 -11.85 43.89
CA SER A 225 -25.34 -11.41 44.97
C SER A 225 -26.59 -12.28 45.04
N LEU A 226 -27.25 -12.51 43.89
CA LEU A 226 -28.45 -13.35 43.81
C LEU A 226 -28.16 -14.79 44.22
N HIS A 227 -26.97 -15.31 43.88
CA HIS A 227 -26.57 -16.64 44.29
C HIS A 227 -26.40 -16.76 45.81
N GLU A 228 -25.79 -15.75 46.45
CA GLU A 228 -25.62 -15.74 47.90
C GLU A 228 -26.97 -15.58 48.62
N GLU A 229 -27.83 -14.67 48.17
CA GLU A 229 -29.19 -14.48 48.71
C GLU A 229 -30.01 -15.78 48.65
N ASN A 230 -30.01 -16.46 47.49
CA ASN A 230 -30.70 -17.74 47.35
C ASN A 230 -30.10 -18.82 48.26
N LYS A 231 -28.79 -18.82 48.45
CA LYS A 231 -28.11 -19.78 49.32
C LYS A 231 -28.49 -19.56 50.79
N GLU A 232 -28.49 -18.30 51.26
CA GLU A 232 -28.93 -17.94 52.61
C GLU A 232 -30.41 -18.32 52.84
N GLU A 233 -31.28 -18.11 51.86
CA GLU A 233 -32.69 -18.52 51.94
C GLU A 233 -32.83 -20.03 52.10
N ILE A 234 -32.10 -20.81 51.29
CA ILE A 234 -32.10 -22.28 51.37
C ILE A 234 -31.58 -22.75 52.73
N GLU A 235 -30.48 -22.17 53.24
CA GLU A 235 -29.92 -22.51 54.56
C GLU A 235 -30.92 -22.20 55.69
N SER A 236 -31.60 -21.04 55.61
CA SER A 236 -32.65 -20.68 56.56
C SER A 236 -33.82 -21.66 56.53
N GLN A 237 -34.32 -22.02 55.34
CA GLN A 237 -35.40 -23.00 55.20
C GLN A 237 -34.99 -24.37 55.74
N GLU A 238 -33.78 -24.83 55.40
CA GLU A 238 -33.24 -26.10 55.89
C GLU A 238 -33.16 -26.13 57.41
N SER A 239 -32.68 -25.04 58.04
CA SER A 239 -32.63 -24.93 59.50
C SER A 239 -34.02 -25.01 60.14
N PHE A 240 -35.00 -24.29 59.58
CA PHE A 240 -36.39 -24.29 60.05
C PHE A 240 -37.01 -25.68 60.00
N TYR A 241 -36.87 -26.38 58.87
CA TYR A 241 -37.41 -27.74 58.71
C TYR A 241 -36.69 -28.76 59.58
N LYS A 242 -35.36 -28.64 59.76
CA LYS A 242 -34.60 -29.48 60.71
C LYS A 242 -35.14 -29.34 62.13
N ASP A 243 -35.44 -28.12 62.57
CA ASP A 243 -35.97 -27.90 63.93
C ASP A 243 -37.40 -28.40 64.08
N GLN A 244 -38.26 -28.25 63.05
CA GLN A 244 -39.58 -28.87 63.00
C GLN A 244 -39.51 -30.40 63.12
N ILE A 245 -38.57 -31.03 62.39
CA ILE A 245 -38.34 -32.48 62.44
C ILE A 245 -37.94 -32.91 63.85
N LYS A 246 -36.98 -32.22 64.50
CA LYS A 246 -36.59 -32.54 65.90
C LYS A 246 -37.77 -32.47 66.87
N ILE A 247 -38.63 -31.46 66.73
CA ILE A 247 -39.83 -31.31 67.58
C ILE A 247 -40.78 -32.49 67.35
N LEU A 248 -41.01 -32.89 66.10
CA LEU A 248 -41.85 -34.03 65.76
C LEU A 248 -41.26 -35.34 66.28
N GLU A 249 -39.95 -35.57 66.10
CA GLU A 249 -39.24 -36.74 66.64
C GLU A 249 -39.37 -36.83 68.16
N ALA A 250 -39.21 -35.71 68.87
CA ALA A 250 -39.40 -35.68 70.33
C ALA A 250 -40.83 -36.03 70.74
N ARG A 251 -41.85 -35.52 70.02
CA ARG A 251 -43.26 -35.86 70.27
C ARG A 251 -43.57 -37.32 69.98
N VAL A 252 -43.04 -37.86 68.88
CA VAL A 252 -43.18 -39.29 68.54
C VAL A 252 -42.57 -40.15 69.65
N LYS A 253 -41.38 -39.79 70.13
CA LYS A 253 -40.74 -40.49 71.24
C LYS A 253 -41.57 -40.45 72.53
N GLU A 254 -42.15 -39.30 72.88
CA GLU A 254 -43.03 -39.17 74.05
C GLU A 254 -44.32 -40.01 73.89
N LEU A 255 -44.89 -40.07 72.68
CA LEU A 255 -46.04 -40.92 72.36
C LEU A 255 -45.69 -42.42 72.44
N ASP A 256 -44.52 -42.83 71.95
CA ASP A 256 -44.03 -44.20 72.05
C ASP A 256 -43.80 -44.61 73.51
N GLU A 257 -43.22 -43.73 74.34
CA GLU A 257 -43.05 -43.94 75.79
C GLU A 257 -44.40 -44.12 76.49
N LYS A 258 -45.38 -43.26 76.18
CA LYS A 258 -46.76 -43.39 76.69
C LYS A 258 -47.43 -44.69 76.25
N LEU A 259 -47.25 -45.10 75.00
CA LEU A 259 -47.81 -46.37 74.49
C LEU A 259 -47.19 -47.58 75.20
N GLN A 260 -45.89 -47.56 75.49
CA GLN A 260 -45.24 -48.61 76.27
C GLN A 260 -45.77 -48.68 77.72
N GLU A 261 -46.01 -47.55 78.38
CA GLU A 261 -46.64 -47.51 79.72
C GLU A 261 -48.09 -48.01 79.72
N PHE A 262 -48.88 -47.63 78.71
CA PHE A 262 -50.25 -48.13 78.55
C PHE A 262 -50.30 -49.63 78.23
N GLY A 263 -49.36 -50.14 77.43
CA GLY A 263 -49.19 -51.57 77.17
C GLY A 263 -48.82 -52.36 78.44
N ALA A 264 -47.94 -51.81 79.28
CA ALA A 264 -47.57 -52.40 80.58
C ALA A 264 -48.74 -52.37 81.59
N ASN A 265 -49.55 -51.30 81.59
CA ASN A 265 -50.72 -51.17 82.47
C ASN A 265 -51.94 -52.00 82.00
N ALA A 266 -52.11 -52.21 80.68
CA ALA A 266 -53.16 -53.07 80.13
C ALA A 266 -52.89 -54.56 80.45
N ALA A 267 -51.63 -54.99 80.46
CA ALA A 267 -51.24 -56.30 80.97
C ALA A 267 -51.58 -56.49 82.48
N TYR A 268 -51.67 -55.40 83.26
CA TYR A 268 -52.04 -55.41 84.67
C TYR A 268 -53.56 -55.36 84.95
N ARG A 269 -54.39 -54.82 84.04
CA ARG A 269 -55.87 -54.75 84.20
C ARG A 269 -56.66 -55.91 83.59
N GLY A 270 -56.00 -56.84 82.88
CA GLY A 270 -56.63 -58.06 82.36
C GLY A 270 -57.01 -59.12 83.41
N THR A 271 -56.64 -58.91 84.67
CA THR A 271 -57.01 -59.77 85.79
C THR A 271 -57.87 -58.96 86.77
N CYS A 272 -59.20 -58.95 86.61
CA CYS A 272 -60.22 -58.74 87.66
C CYS A 272 -61.56 -58.21 87.08
N THR A 273 -62.38 -59.10 86.51
CA THR A 273 -63.85 -58.97 86.57
C THR A 273 -64.46 -60.35 86.77
N GLY A 274 -64.75 -60.67 88.03
CA GLY A 274 -65.51 -61.85 88.45
C GLY A 274 -66.86 -61.45 89.04
N HIS A 275 -67.92 -61.98 88.42
CA HIS A 275 -69.20 -62.44 88.98
C HIS A 275 -70.05 -61.56 89.90
N GLY A 276 -71.30 -61.35 89.47
CA GLY A 276 -72.44 -61.05 90.34
C GLY A 276 -73.78 -61.14 89.60
N ARG A 277 -74.47 -62.29 89.68
CA ARG A 277 -75.92 -62.42 89.38
C ARG A 277 -76.73 -61.65 90.42
N PRO A 278 -78.00 -61.31 90.10
CA PRO A 278 -79.07 -61.92 90.90
C PRO A 278 -80.31 -62.37 90.09
N ASN A 279 -80.98 -63.38 90.65
CA ASN A 279 -82.30 -63.89 90.27
C ASN A 279 -83.44 -62.94 90.67
N GLY A 280 -84.56 -63.00 89.95
CA GLY A 280 -85.87 -62.50 90.41
C GLY A 280 -87.00 -62.86 89.45
N LYS A 281 -87.98 -63.61 89.94
CA LYS A 281 -89.13 -64.23 89.24
C LYS A 281 -90.30 -63.25 89.01
N LEU A 282 -90.98 -63.40 87.87
CA LEU A 282 -92.42 -63.69 87.73
C LEU A 282 -92.67 -64.19 86.29
#